data_AF-A0A224YR59-F1
#
_entry.id   AF-A0A224YR59-F1
#
_cell.length_a   1.000
_cell.length_b   1.000
_cell.length_c   1.000
_cell.angle_alpha   90.00
_cell.angle_beta   90.00
_cell.angle_gamma   90.00
#
_symmetry.space_group_name_H-M   'P 1'
#
loop_
_entity.id
_entity.type
_entity.pdbx_description
1 polymer ?
#
loop_
_entity_poly.entity_id
_entity_poly.type
_entity_poly.pdbx_seq_one_letter_code
_entity_poly.pdbx_strand_id
1 'polypeptide(L)'
;LQVPSARLLGLLQVVEDHVERFTVEKIAPGTVYTDIIESILSDDRTVYASVGCQSHFVPTTAEIAYFFLRCRLHFFTREKNKASRAAKRPVRPASGGRRPGD
;
A
#
# COMPACT_ATOMS: atom_id res chain seq x y z
N LEU A 1 -7.06 20.82 9.25
CA LEU A 1 -6.33 19.54 9.22
C LEU A 1 -5.47 19.46 10.47
N GLN A 2 -5.34 18.29 11.09
CA GLN A 2 -4.44 18.09 12.23
C GLN A 2 -3.03 17.79 11.72
N VAL A 3 -2.02 18.30 12.43
CA VAL A 3 -0.60 18.05 12.12
C VAL A 3 -0.15 16.82 12.91
N PRO A 4 0.37 15.76 12.24
CA PRO A 4 0.87 14.58 12.93
C PRO A 4 2.18 14.86 13.67
N SER A 5 2.41 14.12 14.76
CA SER A 5 3.69 14.20 15.48
C SER A 5 4.83 13.57 14.69
N ALA A 6 6.07 13.99 14.96
CA ALA A 6 7.26 13.42 14.32
C ALA A 6 7.39 11.91 14.55
N ARG A 7 7.01 11.41 15.74
CA ARG A 7 6.99 9.96 16.04
C ARG A 7 5.97 9.22 15.17
N LEU A 8 4.76 9.76 15.04
CA LEU A 8 3.74 9.16 14.18
C LEU A 8 4.24 9.12 12.74
N LEU A 9 4.80 10.21 12.22
CA LEU A 9 5.40 10.23 10.88
C LEU A 9 6.52 9.19 10.72
N GLY A 10 7.37 9.02 11.73
CA GLY A 10 8.40 7.98 11.74
C GLY A 10 7.82 6.56 11.64
N LEU A 11 6.76 6.27 12.39
CA LEU A 11 6.09 4.97 12.34
C LEU A 11 5.48 4.72 10.96
N LEU A 12 4.80 5.72 10.39
CA LEU A 12 4.21 5.61 9.06
C LEU A 12 5.28 5.39 7.99
N GLN A 13 6.44 6.05 8.10
CA GLN A 13 7.56 5.86 7.18
C GLN A 13 8.12 4.43 7.27
N VAL A 14 8.31 3.89 8.48
CA VAL A 14 8.76 2.49 8.64
C VAL A 14 7.80 1.54 7.93
N VAL A 15 6.49 1.69 8.16
CA VAL A 15 5.49 0.84 7.50
C VAL A 15 5.52 1.01 5.98
N GLU A 16 5.68 2.25 5.48
CA GLU A 16 5.77 2.54 4.04
C GLU A 16 6.97 1.85 3.39
N ASP A 17 8.15 1.92 4.00
CA ASP A 17 9.37 1.25 3.52
C ASP A 17 9.14 -0.26 3.36
N HIS A 18 8.47 -0.89 4.33
CA HIS A 18 8.15 -2.31 4.29
C HIS A 18 7.09 -2.61 3.22
N VAL A 19 6.05 -1.78 3.07
CA VAL A 19 5.07 -1.97 2.00
C VAL A 19 5.76 -1.89 0.63
N GLU A 20 6.60 -0.88 0.41
CA GLU A 20 7.33 -0.70 -0.85
C GLU A 20 8.20 -1.92 -1.17
N ARG A 21 9.03 -2.34 -0.21
CA ARG A 21 9.92 -3.51 -0.36
C ARG A 21 9.19 -4.77 -0.82
N PHE A 22 7.99 -5.02 -0.33
CA PHE A 22 7.23 -6.24 -0.63
C PHE A 22 6.28 -6.11 -1.83
N THR A 23 6.02 -4.90 -2.31
CA THR A 23 5.02 -4.64 -3.36
C THR A 23 5.61 -4.11 -4.68
N VAL A 24 6.83 -3.57 -4.71
CA VAL A 24 7.45 -3.04 -5.94
C VAL A 24 7.65 -4.13 -7.01
N GLU A 25 8.11 -5.31 -6.62
CA GLU A 25 8.52 -6.36 -7.57
C GLU A 25 7.55 -7.55 -7.67
N LYS A 26 6.54 -7.64 -6.79
CA LYS A 26 5.65 -8.80 -6.71
C LYS A 26 4.20 -8.42 -7.02
N ILE A 27 3.54 -9.18 -7.90
CA ILE A 27 2.07 -9.27 -7.89
C ILE A 27 1.73 -9.91 -6.56
N ALA A 28 1.34 -9.10 -5.57
CA ALA A 28 1.27 -9.55 -4.18
C ALA A 28 0.46 -10.86 -4.04
N PRO A 29 1.11 -12.03 -3.79
CA PRO A 29 0.38 -13.23 -3.43
C PRO A 29 -0.38 -13.00 -2.11
N GLY A 30 -1.40 -13.82 -1.84
CA GLY A 30 -2.26 -13.67 -0.66
C GLY A 30 -1.54 -13.66 0.70
N THR A 31 -0.25 -14.01 0.75
CA THR A 31 0.61 -14.04 1.95
C THR A 31 1.41 -12.75 2.19
N VAL A 32 1.41 -11.78 1.27
CA VAL A 32 2.22 -10.55 1.41
C VAL A 32 1.86 -9.76 2.67
N TYR A 33 0.64 -9.89 3.16
CA TYR A 33 0.19 -9.24 4.37
C TYR A 33 0.96 -9.69 5.62
N THR A 34 1.07 -11.01 5.82
CA THR A 34 1.78 -11.59 6.96
C THR A 34 3.28 -11.33 6.87
N ASP A 35 3.87 -11.44 5.68
CA ASP A 35 5.30 -11.19 5.47
C ASP A 35 5.68 -9.74 5.83
N ILE A 36 4.84 -8.77 5.46
CA ILE A 36 5.06 -7.36 5.82
C ILE A 36 4.94 -7.15 7.33
N ILE A 37 3.95 -7.76 7.98
CA ILE A 37 3.79 -7.65 9.44
C ILE A 37 5.02 -8.20 10.16
N GLU A 38 5.47 -9.41 9.81
CA GLU A 38 6.66 -10.03 10.42
C GLU A 38 7.91 -9.16 10.21
N SER A 39 8.04 -8.56 9.02
CA SER A 39 9.13 -7.63 8.70
C SER A 39 9.08 -6.34 9.54
N ILE A 40 7.89 -5.76 9.77
CA ILE A 40 7.72 -4.57 10.62
C ILE A 40 8.03 -4.88 12.09
N LEU A 41 7.56 -6.03 12.58
CA LEU A 41 7.78 -6.47 13.97
C LEU A 41 9.26 -6.76 14.26
N SER A 42 10.02 -7.12 13.23
CA SER A 42 11.47 -7.39 13.33
C SER A 42 12.33 -6.13 13.12
N ASP A 43 11.73 -4.96 12.85
CA ASP A 43 12.44 -3.72 12.61
C ASP A 43 12.57 -2.90 13.90
N ASP A 44 13.78 -2.74 14.39
CA ASP A 44 14.08 -1.96 15.61
C ASP A 44 13.59 -0.50 15.51
N ARG A 45 13.49 0.06 14.29
CA ARG A 45 12.96 1.41 14.07
C ARG A 45 11.50 1.52 14.54
N THR A 46 10.74 0.42 14.51
CA THR A 46 9.36 0.38 15.03
C THR A 46 9.30 0.69 16.52
N VAL A 47 10.28 0.20 17.29
CA VAL A 47 10.37 0.48 18.74
C VAL A 47 10.66 1.96 18.97
N TYR A 48 11.63 2.53 18.24
CA TYR A 48 11.97 3.95 18.37
C TYR A 48 10.84 4.89 17.92
N ALA A 49 10.04 4.46 16.94
CA ALA A 49 8.90 5.19 16.43
C ALA A 49 7.59 4.95 17.21
N SER A 50 7.64 4.25 18.35
CA SER A 50 6.43 3.89 19.11
C SER A 50 5.61 5.11 19.53
N VAL A 51 4.30 5.00 19.33
CA VAL A 51 3.30 6.03 19.58
C VAL A 51 2.36 5.57 20.70
N GLY A 52 1.98 6.49 21.57
CA GLY A 52 1.09 6.24 22.70
C GLY A 52 1.72 6.70 24.02
N CYS A 53 0.97 6.58 25.11
CA CYS A 53 1.50 6.85 26.44
C CYS A 53 2.24 5.62 26.99
N GLN A 54 2.92 5.78 28.12
CA GLN A 54 3.77 4.76 28.73
C GLN A 54 3.09 3.39 28.93
N SER A 55 1.79 3.38 29.22
CA SER A 55 1.02 2.14 29.43
C SER A 55 0.41 1.54 28.17
N HIS A 56 0.31 2.30 27.08
CA HIS A 56 -0.44 1.89 25.88
C HIS A 56 0.37 1.96 24.59
N PHE A 57 1.66 2.32 24.64
CA PHE A 57 2.44 2.52 23.41
C PHE A 57 2.53 1.26 22.54
N VAL A 58 2.62 0.07 23.12
CA VAL A 58 2.66 -1.20 22.36
C VAL A 58 1.35 -1.42 21.57
N PRO A 59 0.16 -1.53 22.22
CA PRO A 59 -1.08 -1.76 21.49
C PRO A 59 -1.42 -0.60 20.54
N THR A 60 -1.16 0.65 20.93
CA THR A 60 -1.41 1.82 20.06
C THR A 60 -0.51 1.81 18.82
N THR A 61 0.77 1.51 18.98
CA THR A 61 1.70 1.41 17.83
C THR A 61 1.28 0.30 16.88
N ALA A 62 0.93 -0.87 17.41
CA ALA A 62 0.48 -2.01 16.62
C ALA A 62 -0.82 -1.69 15.84
N GLU A 63 -1.80 -1.06 16.49
CA GLU A 63 -3.07 -0.69 15.86
C GLU A 63 -2.87 0.33 14.73
N ILE A 64 -2.02 1.35 14.95
CA ILE A 64 -1.71 2.37 13.94
C ILE A 64 -1.00 1.73 12.74
N ALA A 65 0.03 0.92 12.99
CA ALA A 65 0.78 0.24 11.94
C ALA A 65 -0.15 -0.69 11.13
N TYR A 66 -0.99 -1.46 11.80
CA TYR A 66 -1.99 -2.35 11.20
C TYR A 66 -2.99 -1.58 10.32
N PHE A 67 -3.55 -0.49 10.84
CA PHE A 67 -4.49 0.34 10.11
C PHE A 67 -3.85 0.94 8.86
N PHE A 68 -2.66 1.52 9.00
CA PHE A 68 -1.96 2.15 7.89
C PHE A 68 -1.56 1.14 6.81
N LEU A 69 -1.04 -0.02 7.19
CA LEU A 69 -0.73 -1.13 6.27
C LEU A 69 -1.95 -1.53 5.44
N ARG A 70 -3.11 -1.71 6.08
CA ARG A 70 -4.36 -2.05 5.39
C ARG A 70 -4.77 -0.97 4.40
N CYS A 71 -4.65 0.30 4.77
CA CYS A 71 -4.93 1.41 3.86
C CYS A 71 -4.00 1.37 2.65
N ARG A 72 -2.69 1.23 2.86
CA ARG A 72 -1.69 1.21 1.78
C ARG A 72 -1.91 0.05 0.81
N LEU A 73 -2.12 -1.17 1.32
CA LEU A 73 -2.39 -2.34 0.46
C LEU A 73 -3.71 -2.22 -0.30
N HIS A 74 -4.74 -1.62 0.31
CA HIS A 74 -6.00 -1.34 -0.39
C HIS A 74 -5.79 -0.40 -1.59
N PHE A 75 -5.06 0.71 -1.39
CA PHE A 75 -4.74 1.64 -2.47
C PHE A 75 -3.87 0.98 -3.54
N PHE A 76 -2.82 0.28 -3.14
CA PHE A 76 -1.92 -0.44 -4.06
C PHE A 76 -2.70 -1.42 -4.95
N THR A 77 -3.55 -2.26 -4.35
CA THR A 77 -4.38 -3.23 -5.07
C THR A 77 -5.33 -2.53 -6.05
N ARG A 78 -5.94 -1.41 -5.63
CA ARG A 78 -6.81 -0.61 -6.52
C ARG A 78 -6.06 -0.01 -7.69
N GLU A 79 -4.86 0.51 -7.48
CA GLU A 79 -4.05 1.11 -8.54
C GLU A 79 -3.55 0.07 -9.54
N LYS A 80 -3.04 -1.07 -9.07
CA LYS A 80 -2.67 -2.20 -9.95
C LYS A 80 -3.87 -2.73 -10.73
N ASN A 81 -5.05 -2.86 -10.10
CA ASN A 81 -6.28 -3.26 -10.78
C ASN A 81 -6.73 -2.24 -11.83
N LYS A 82 -6.59 -0.93 -11.57
CA LYS A 82 -6.87 0.13 -12.54
C LYS A 82 -5.91 0.07 -13.72
N ALA A 83 -4.61 -0.09 -13.47
CA ALA A 83 -3.58 -0.24 -14.50
C ALA A 83 -3.83 -1.49 -15.37
N SER A 84 -4.17 -2.63 -14.74
CA SER A 84 -4.51 -3.86 -15.45
C SER A 84 -5.76 -3.72 -16.32
N ARG A 85 -6.81 -3.05 -15.82
CA ARG A 85 -8.03 -2.75 -16.60
C ARG A 85 -7.75 -1.80 -17.77
N ALA A 86 -6.87 -0.81 -17.60
CA ALA A 86 -6.47 0.10 -18.66
C ALA A 86 -5.68 -0.63 -19.76
N ALA A 87 -4.76 -1.53 -19.39
CA ALA A 87 -3.99 -2.34 -20.33
C ALA A 87 -4.85 -3.36 -21.11
N LYS A 88 -5.97 -3.83 -20.52
CA LYS A 88 -6.89 -4.78 -21.16
C LYS A 88 -7.97 -4.12 -22.03
N ARG A 89 -8.00 -2.80 -22.16
CA ARG A 89 -9.01 -2.11 -22.96
C ARG A 89 -8.69 -2.34 -24.44
N PRO A 90 -9.51 -3.08 -25.21
CA PRO A 90 -9.22 -3.32 -26.61
C PRO A 90 -9.25 -1.99 -27.35
N VAL A 91 -8.17 -1.68 -28.08
CA VAL A 91 -8.17 -0.64 -29.11
C VAL A 91 -9.21 -1.08 -30.12
N ARG A 92 -10.40 -0.48 -30.07
CA ARG A 92 -11.42 -0.69 -31.09
C ARG A 92 -10.76 -0.30 -32.42
N PRO A 93 -10.56 -1.22 -33.38
CA PRO A 93 -10.11 -0.80 -34.69
C PRO A 93 -11.15 0.19 -35.20
N ALA A 94 -10.68 1.36 -35.65
CA ALA A 94 -11.54 2.34 -36.30
C ALA A 94 -12.28 1.61 -37.43
N SER A 95 -13.58 1.45 -37.27
CA SER A 95 -14.44 0.74 -38.20
C SER A 95 -14.26 1.33 -39.60
N GLY A 96 -14.01 0.43 -40.55
CA GLY A 96 -13.68 0.67 -41.94
C GLY A 96 -14.40 1.85 -42.59
N GLY A 97 -13.63 2.55 -43.43
CA GLY A 97 -14.12 3.62 -44.29
C GLY A 97 -15.28 3.13 -45.16
N ARG A 98 -16.33 3.96 -45.25
CA ARG A 98 -17.30 3.88 -46.33
C ARG A 98 -16.57 4.08 -47.65
N ARG A 99 -16.63 3.10 -48.55
CA ARG A 99 -16.57 3.39 -49.99
C ARG A 99 -17.99 3.67 -50.46
N PRO A 100 -18.31 4.87 -50.98
CA PRO A 100 -19.52 5.07 -51.76
C PRO A 100 -19.19 4.77 -53.23
N GLY A 101 -19.87 3.78 -53.79
CA GLY A 101 -19.72 3.39 -55.18
C GLY A 101 -20.40 2.06 -55.44
N ASP A 102 -21.73 2.09 -55.47
CA ASP A 102 -22.64 1.27 -56.28
C ASP A 102 -24.01 1.97 -56.34
#